data_AF-A0A644Z9Y0-F1
#
_entry.id   AF-A0A644Z9Y0-F1
#
_cell.length_a   1.000
_cell.length_b   1.000
_cell.length_c   1.000
_cell.angle_alpha   90.00
_cell.angle_beta   90.00
_cell.angle_gamma   90.00
#
_symmetry.space_group_name_H-M   'P 1'
#
loop_
_entity.id
_entity.type
_entity.pdbx_description
1 polymer ?
#
loop_
_entity_poly.entity_id
_entity_poly.type
_entity_poly.pdbx_seq_one_letter_code
_entity_poly.pdbx_strand_id
1 'polypeptide(L)'
;MGYFMVHLKVAENLLKNNTKIKDTNAFYKGSLAPDAIMFREGCLRSDKSTTHFCIGDEGWGYYTNYEQWENNLNLNIANYDDMGNSDFLFGYYTHILTDIAYSNRFWTPTRITGDKEYIDDYLKDIAEIDSRLFESLENKEMLWSELKNSKNYYLHNLFDDNDLSILIDEMIDNMYYNRKSNPNHEFKVVTSTDMLDFIDKMVSKISSSEFRVQA
;
A
#
# COMPACT_ATOMS: atom_id res chain seq x y z
N MET A 1 5.62 8.05 5.14
CA MET A 1 4.70 7.82 6.27
C MET A 1 3.82 6.66 5.85
N GLY A 2 3.72 5.63 6.69
CA GLY A 2 3.03 4.38 6.37
C GLY A 2 1.54 4.50 6.62
N TYR A 3 0.79 4.83 5.59
CA TYR A 3 -0.67 4.87 5.64
C TYR A 3 -1.21 3.57 5.06
N PHE A 4 -1.09 2.49 5.84
CA PHE A 4 -1.37 1.13 5.37
C PHE A 4 -2.85 0.89 5.06
N MET A 5 -3.74 1.68 5.67
CA MET A 5 -5.17 1.41 5.57
C MET A 5 -5.75 1.71 4.19
N VAL A 6 -5.12 2.60 3.40
CA VAL A 6 -5.55 2.78 2.00
C VAL A 6 -5.29 1.51 1.19
N HIS A 7 -4.14 0.87 1.37
CA HIS A 7 -3.79 -0.37 0.66
C HIS A 7 -4.66 -1.54 1.12
N LEU A 8 -4.88 -1.66 2.44
CA LEU A 8 -5.76 -2.70 2.96
C LEU A 8 -7.21 -2.50 2.53
N LYS A 9 -7.70 -1.26 2.46
CA LYS A 9 -9.08 -1.01 2.01
C LYS A 9 -9.25 -1.25 0.52
N VAL A 10 -8.27 -0.92 -0.31
CA VAL A 10 -8.25 -1.32 -1.73
C VAL A 10 -8.26 -2.85 -1.84
N ALA A 11 -7.44 -3.55 -1.06
CA ALA A 11 -7.39 -5.01 -1.05
C ALA A 11 -8.72 -5.65 -0.59
N GLU A 12 -9.31 -5.15 0.50
CA GLU A 12 -10.62 -5.61 1.00
C GLU A 12 -11.71 -5.45 -0.07
N ASN A 13 -11.76 -4.29 -0.73
CA ASN A 13 -12.75 -4.03 -1.78
C ASN A 13 -12.51 -4.87 -3.04
N LEU A 14 -11.26 -5.16 -3.40
CA LEU A 14 -10.95 -6.08 -4.49
C LEU A 14 -11.38 -7.50 -4.17
N LEU A 15 -11.15 -7.99 -2.96
CA LEU A 15 -11.57 -9.32 -2.53
C LEU A 15 -13.09 -9.51 -2.56
N LYS A 16 -13.85 -8.46 -2.22
CA LYS A 16 -15.32 -8.49 -2.32
C LYS A 16 -15.81 -8.57 -3.78
N ASN A 17 -15.05 -8.00 -4.71
CA ASN A 17 -15.46 -7.85 -6.12
C ASN A 17 -14.80 -8.86 -7.08
N ASN A 18 -13.75 -9.56 -6.66
CA ASN A 18 -12.92 -10.39 -7.53
C ASN A 18 -12.89 -11.85 -7.07
N THR A 19 -13.61 -12.71 -7.80
CA THR A 19 -13.68 -14.15 -7.52
C THR A 19 -12.43 -14.94 -7.94
N LYS A 20 -11.42 -14.28 -8.55
CA LYS A 20 -10.20 -14.94 -9.01
C LYS A 20 -9.11 -15.08 -7.94
N ILE A 21 -9.18 -14.26 -6.87
CA ILE A 21 -8.22 -14.34 -5.76
C ILE A 21 -8.56 -15.58 -4.93
N LYS A 22 -7.63 -16.54 -4.82
CA LYS A 22 -7.87 -17.83 -4.16
C LYS A 22 -7.30 -17.87 -2.76
N ASP A 23 -6.09 -17.34 -2.59
CA ASP A 23 -5.41 -17.19 -1.32
C ASP A 23 -5.50 -15.75 -0.85
N THR A 24 -6.53 -15.46 -0.06
CA THR A 24 -6.81 -14.12 0.47
C THR A 24 -5.71 -13.62 1.40
N ASN A 25 -5.07 -14.52 2.15
CA ASN A 25 -3.98 -14.19 3.08
C ASN A 25 -2.72 -13.82 2.30
N ALA A 26 -2.40 -14.56 1.24
CA ALA A 26 -1.34 -14.19 0.32
C ALA A 26 -1.59 -12.80 -0.29
N PHE A 27 -2.81 -12.55 -0.77
CA PHE A 27 -3.15 -11.27 -1.37
C PHE A 27 -3.01 -10.08 -0.40
N TYR A 28 -3.55 -10.18 0.81
CA TYR A 28 -3.37 -9.12 1.82
C TYR A 28 -1.91 -8.92 2.21
N LYS A 29 -1.13 -10.00 2.37
CA LYS A 29 0.30 -9.87 2.64
C LYS A 29 1.05 -9.20 1.50
N GLY A 30 0.68 -9.54 0.26
CA GLY A 30 1.19 -8.88 -0.93
C GLY A 30 0.91 -7.38 -0.91
N SER A 31 -0.30 -6.97 -0.50
CA SER A 31 -0.67 -5.54 -0.46
C SER A 31 0.00 -4.72 0.64
N LEU A 32 0.77 -5.37 1.52
CA LEU A 32 1.58 -4.73 2.56
C LEU A 32 3.08 -4.83 2.29
N ALA A 33 3.51 -5.89 1.61
CA ALA A 33 4.91 -6.28 1.49
C ALA A 33 5.89 -5.25 0.90
N PRO A 34 5.53 -4.39 -0.09
CA PRO A 34 6.49 -3.40 -0.61
C PRO A 34 7.04 -2.47 0.48
N ASP A 35 6.23 -2.16 1.49
CA ASP A 35 6.60 -1.30 2.61
C ASP A 35 7.37 -2.02 3.73
N ALA A 36 7.41 -3.35 3.73
CA ALA A 36 8.05 -4.13 4.81
C ALA A 36 9.52 -3.79 4.99
N ILE A 37 10.23 -3.46 3.90
CA ILE A 37 11.63 -3.07 3.93
C ILE A 37 11.91 -1.88 4.86
N MET A 38 10.94 -0.99 5.04
CA MET A 38 11.08 0.22 5.87
C MET A 38 11.22 -0.08 7.36
N PHE A 39 10.90 -1.31 7.78
CA PHE A 39 10.98 -1.74 9.17
C PHE A 39 12.28 -2.51 9.47
N ARG A 40 13.10 -2.74 8.44
CA ARG A 40 14.44 -3.29 8.61
C ARG A 40 15.37 -2.26 9.25
N GLU A 41 16.13 -2.70 10.25
CA GLU A 41 17.17 -1.86 10.85
C GLU A 41 18.19 -1.43 9.79
N GLY A 42 18.48 -0.12 9.74
CA GLY A 42 19.42 0.45 8.77
C GLY A 42 18.86 0.65 7.35
N CYS A 43 17.57 0.43 7.13
CA CYS A 43 16.92 0.69 5.82
C CYS A 43 17.18 2.13 5.34
N LEU A 44 17.57 2.24 4.08
CA LEU A 44 17.70 3.51 3.36
C LEU A 44 16.43 3.79 2.56
N ARG A 45 16.17 5.08 2.27
CA ARG A 45 15.04 5.45 1.38
C ARG A 45 15.17 4.88 -0.05
N SER A 46 16.39 4.60 -0.49
CA SER A 46 16.66 3.91 -1.77
C SER A 46 16.14 2.48 -1.78
N ASP A 47 16.14 1.80 -0.63
CA ASP A 47 15.65 0.43 -0.52
C ASP A 47 14.14 0.40 -0.75
N LYS A 48 13.41 1.37 -0.19
CA LYS A 48 11.98 1.56 -0.50
C LYS A 48 11.73 1.80 -1.98
N SER A 49 12.55 2.64 -2.62
CA SER A 49 12.41 2.91 -4.05
C SER A 49 12.63 1.64 -4.88
N THR A 50 13.52 0.76 -4.43
CA THR A 50 13.79 -0.55 -5.04
C THR A 50 12.60 -1.50 -4.89
N THR A 51 12.02 -1.65 -3.69
CA THR A 51 10.84 -2.52 -3.48
C THR A 51 9.60 -2.02 -4.21
N HIS A 52 9.51 -0.72 -4.49
CA HIS A 52 8.39 -0.16 -5.23
C HIS A 52 8.62 -0.12 -6.74
N PHE A 53 9.74 -0.67 -7.24
CA PHE A 53 10.13 -0.63 -8.66
C PHE A 53 10.13 0.79 -9.25
N CYS A 54 10.53 1.79 -8.46
CA CYS A 54 10.68 3.15 -8.97
C CYS A 54 11.76 3.19 -10.06
N ILE A 55 11.59 4.07 -11.04
CA ILE A 55 12.52 4.27 -12.15
C ILE A 55 12.99 5.71 -12.15
N GLY A 56 14.31 5.90 -12.23
CA GLY A 56 14.98 7.19 -12.07
C GLY A 56 15.87 7.24 -10.83
N ASP A 57 16.51 8.37 -10.60
CA ASP A 57 17.43 8.62 -9.49
C ASP A 57 16.85 9.59 -8.44
N GLU A 58 15.56 9.90 -8.56
CA GLU A 58 14.85 10.69 -7.56
C GLU A 58 14.79 9.96 -6.21
N GLY A 59 14.71 10.72 -5.11
CA GLY A 59 14.46 10.11 -3.80
C GLY A 59 13.00 9.67 -3.66
N TRP A 60 12.74 8.68 -2.81
CA TRP A 60 11.36 8.29 -2.43
C TRP A 60 10.49 9.53 -2.11
N GLY A 61 9.32 9.58 -2.74
CA GLY A 61 8.38 10.71 -2.65
C GLY A 61 8.60 11.83 -3.68
N TYR A 62 9.60 11.73 -4.56
CA TYR A 62 9.87 12.73 -5.59
C TYR A 62 9.67 12.25 -7.02
N TYR A 63 9.44 10.94 -7.23
CA TYR A 63 9.11 10.38 -8.55
C TYR A 63 7.84 11.00 -9.13
N THR A 64 7.91 11.44 -10.40
CA THR A 64 6.78 12.03 -11.14
C THR A 64 6.56 11.39 -12.52
N ASN A 65 7.39 10.43 -12.91
CA ASN A 65 7.31 9.68 -14.16
C ASN A 65 6.36 8.47 -14.04
N TYR A 66 5.11 8.72 -13.63
CA TYR A 66 4.15 7.68 -13.24
C TYR A 66 3.88 6.61 -14.30
N GLU A 67 3.81 6.98 -15.59
CA GLU A 67 3.62 6.01 -16.67
C GLU A 67 4.82 5.07 -16.83
N GLN A 68 6.05 5.61 -16.72
CA GLN A 68 7.26 4.80 -16.76
C GLN A 68 7.35 3.90 -15.53
N TRP A 69 6.94 4.40 -14.36
CA TRP A 69 6.88 3.63 -13.12
C TRP A 69 5.87 2.48 -13.23
N GLU A 70 4.66 2.70 -13.74
CA GLU A 70 3.67 1.65 -13.98
C GLU A 70 4.17 0.61 -15.00
N ASN A 71 4.84 1.04 -16.07
CA ASN A 71 5.47 0.12 -17.03
C ASN A 71 6.60 -0.70 -16.39
N ASN A 72 7.43 -0.08 -15.55
CA ASN A 72 8.52 -0.77 -14.86
C ASN A 72 7.97 -1.79 -13.84
N LEU A 73 6.89 -1.47 -13.13
CA LEU A 73 6.16 -2.41 -12.29
C LEU A 73 5.70 -3.64 -13.10
N ASN A 74 5.04 -3.43 -14.24
CA ASN A 74 4.56 -4.53 -15.10
C ASN A 74 5.69 -5.45 -15.57
N LEU A 75 6.84 -4.89 -15.95
CA LEU A 75 7.99 -5.66 -16.41
C LEU A 75 8.65 -6.43 -15.27
N ASN A 76 8.79 -5.82 -14.09
CA ASN A 76 9.51 -6.44 -12.97
C ASN A 76 8.67 -7.48 -12.24
N ILE A 77 7.37 -7.26 -12.06
CA ILE A 77 6.51 -8.21 -11.36
C ILE A 77 6.43 -9.56 -12.10
N ALA A 78 6.48 -9.53 -13.43
CA ALA A 78 6.51 -10.72 -14.28
C ALA A 78 7.78 -11.58 -14.08
N ASN A 79 8.88 -11.00 -13.60
CA ASN A 79 10.10 -11.77 -13.31
C ASN A 79 9.96 -12.65 -12.06
N TYR A 80 8.90 -12.47 -11.26
CA TYR A 80 8.62 -13.26 -10.06
C TYR A 80 7.49 -14.28 -10.27
N ASP A 81 6.92 -14.34 -11.47
CA ASP A 81 5.76 -15.18 -11.85
C ASP A 81 5.97 -16.66 -11.48
N ASP A 82 7.10 -17.23 -11.90
CA ASP A 82 7.46 -18.64 -11.63
C ASP A 82 7.90 -18.92 -10.18
N MET A 83 8.11 -17.87 -9.37
CA MET A 83 8.74 -17.97 -8.04
C MET A 83 7.79 -17.63 -6.89
N GLY A 84 6.68 -16.94 -7.17
CA GLY A 84 5.77 -16.39 -6.17
C GLY A 84 4.41 -17.08 -6.13
N ASN A 85 3.70 -16.92 -5.02
CA ASN A 85 2.25 -17.17 -5.01
C ASN A 85 1.58 -16.08 -5.85
N SER A 86 0.76 -16.46 -6.83
CA SER A 86 0.15 -15.52 -7.77
C SER A 86 -0.73 -14.46 -7.10
N ASP A 87 -1.44 -14.84 -6.04
CA ASP A 87 -2.27 -13.91 -5.27
C ASP A 87 -1.40 -12.97 -4.43
N PHE A 88 -0.26 -13.43 -3.91
CA PHE A 88 0.72 -12.56 -3.26
C PHE A 88 1.28 -11.50 -4.23
N LEU A 89 1.71 -11.92 -5.42
CA LEU A 89 2.21 -10.99 -6.44
C LEU A 89 1.14 -10.01 -6.90
N PHE A 90 -0.12 -10.45 -6.97
CA PHE A 90 -1.23 -9.55 -7.29
C PHE A 90 -1.48 -8.51 -6.20
N GLY A 91 -1.34 -8.89 -4.93
CA GLY A 91 -1.36 -7.95 -3.80
C GLY A 91 -0.22 -6.94 -3.90
N TYR A 92 0.99 -7.41 -4.21
CA TYR A 92 2.18 -6.57 -4.37
C TYR A 92 2.01 -5.54 -5.49
N TYR A 93 1.51 -6.00 -6.65
CA TYR A 93 1.16 -5.16 -7.77
C TYR A 93 0.09 -4.11 -7.40
N THR A 94 -0.96 -4.55 -6.71
CA THR A 94 -2.04 -3.68 -6.22
C THR A 94 -1.51 -2.57 -5.33
N HIS A 95 -0.58 -2.88 -4.43
CA HIS A 95 0.04 -1.88 -3.55
C HIS A 95 0.76 -0.81 -4.36
N ILE A 96 1.69 -1.20 -5.23
CA ILE A 96 2.53 -0.24 -5.97
C ILE A 96 1.68 0.60 -6.93
N LEU A 97 0.70 -0.01 -7.60
CA LEU A 97 -0.20 0.75 -8.48
C LEU A 97 -1.05 1.76 -7.70
N THR A 98 -1.45 1.42 -6.47
CA THR A 98 -2.10 2.36 -5.55
C THR A 98 -1.16 3.50 -5.19
N ASP A 99 0.10 3.23 -4.88
CA ASP A 99 1.10 4.24 -4.54
C ASP A 99 1.43 5.20 -5.70
N ILE A 100 1.52 4.68 -6.93
CA ILE A 100 1.70 5.49 -8.14
C ILE A 100 0.53 6.48 -8.28
N ALA A 101 -0.71 5.96 -8.22
CA ALA A 101 -1.90 6.78 -8.38
C ALA A 101 -2.10 7.77 -7.22
N TYR A 102 -1.80 7.34 -6.00
CA TYR A 102 -1.83 8.17 -4.80
C TYR A 102 -0.83 9.32 -4.91
N SER A 103 0.40 9.01 -5.35
CA SER A 103 1.46 10.00 -5.52
C SER A 103 1.07 11.06 -6.53
N ASN A 104 0.52 10.64 -7.67
CA ASN A 104 0.04 11.55 -8.71
C ASN A 104 -1.14 12.41 -8.23
N ARG A 105 -2.10 11.82 -7.53
CA ARG A 105 -3.35 12.50 -7.14
C ARG A 105 -3.20 13.42 -5.94
N PHE A 106 -2.45 13.01 -4.92
CA PHE A 106 -2.45 13.68 -3.61
C PHE A 106 -1.08 14.22 -3.24
N TRP A 107 -0.06 13.36 -3.23
CA TRP A 107 1.23 13.72 -2.65
C TRP A 107 1.98 14.75 -3.50
N THR A 108 2.12 14.53 -4.80
CA THR A 108 2.87 15.45 -5.66
C THR A 108 2.20 16.82 -5.74
N PRO A 109 0.89 16.97 -5.98
CA PRO A 109 0.22 18.27 -5.93
C PRO A 109 0.41 19.01 -4.61
N THR A 110 0.33 18.30 -3.47
CA THR A 110 0.58 18.88 -2.15
C THR A 110 2.03 19.31 -1.98
N ARG A 111 2.99 18.42 -2.32
CA ARG A 111 4.42 18.67 -2.15
C ARG A 111 4.92 19.84 -2.98
N ILE A 112 4.47 19.99 -4.23
CA ILE A 112 4.96 21.05 -5.13
C ILE A 112 4.49 22.46 -4.73
N THR A 113 3.49 22.58 -3.84
CA THR A 113 3.12 23.88 -3.27
C THR A 113 4.30 24.54 -2.55
N GLY A 114 5.20 23.73 -1.96
CA GLY A 114 6.28 24.20 -1.11
C GLY A 114 5.80 24.88 0.18
N ASP A 115 4.49 24.91 0.44
CA ASP A 115 3.89 25.52 1.61
C ASP A 115 3.90 24.51 2.76
N LYS A 116 4.68 24.84 3.79
CA LYS A 116 4.83 23.99 4.97
C LYS A 116 3.51 23.81 5.73
N GLU A 117 2.71 24.87 5.88
CA GLU A 117 1.45 24.79 6.62
C GLU A 117 0.46 23.90 5.87
N TYR A 118 0.39 24.06 4.55
CA TYR A 118 -0.43 23.20 3.69
C TYR A 118 0.00 21.72 3.76
N ILE A 119 1.30 21.44 3.72
CA ILE A 119 1.83 20.06 3.85
C ILE A 119 1.54 19.50 5.24
N ASP A 120 1.70 20.28 6.30
CA ASP A 120 1.43 19.84 7.68
C ASP A 120 -0.06 19.53 7.87
N ASP A 121 -0.96 20.34 7.32
CA ASP A 121 -2.39 20.10 7.34
C ASP A 121 -2.78 18.87 6.51
N TYR A 122 -2.18 18.68 5.34
CA TYR A 122 -2.33 17.44 4.57
C TYR A 122 -1.93 16.20 5.38
N LEU A 123 -0.78 16.21 6.06
CA LEU A 123 -0.33 15.05 6.83
C LEU A 123 -1.27 14.71 7.99
N LYS A 124 -1.89 15.71 8.62
CA LYS A 124 -2.93 15.52 9.65
C LYS A 124 -4.18 14.89 9.04
N ASP A 125 -4.62 15.39 7.89
CA ASP A 125 -5.77 14.85 7.17
C ASP A 125 -5.57 13.39 6.82
N ILE A 126 -4.42 13.02 6.26
CA ILE A 126 -4.15 11.63 5.90
C ILE A 126 -4.03 10.74 7.15
N ALA A 127 -3.43 11.22 8.24
CA ALA A 127 -3.37 10.47 9.49
C ALA A 127 -4.76 10.18 10.07
N GLU A 128 -5.67 11.15 10.01
CA GLU A 128 -7.06 10.95 10.42
C GLU A 128 -7.81 10.01 9.46
N ILE A 129 -7.64 10.16 8.14
CA ILE A 129 -8.23 9.28 7.14
C ILE A 129 -7.78 7.84 7.38
N ASP A 130 -6.51 7.60 7.64
CA ASP A 130 -5.97 6.27 7.93
C ASP A 130 -6.61 5.67 9.20
N SER A 131 -6.86 6.48 10.25
CA SER A 131 -7.63 6.05 11.43
C SER A 131 -9.08 5.68 11.09
N ARG A 132 -9.77 6.47 10.27
CA ARG A 132 -11.15 6.20 9.85
C ARG A 132 -11.25 4.96 8.97
N LEU A 133 -10.29 4.77 8.07
CA LEU A 133 -10.22 3.57 7.24
C LEU A 133 -10.01 2.32 8.09
N PHE A 134 -9.12 2.38 9.09
CA PHE A 134 -8.93 1.30 10.07
C PHE A 134 -10.23 0.92 10.79
N GLU A 135 -10.97 1.91 11.29
CA GLU A 135 -12.26 1.66 11.96
C GLU A 135 -13.31 1.07 11.02
N SER A 136 -13.20 1.33 9.72
CA SER A 136 -14.10 0.82 8.68
C SER A 136 -13.75 -0.57 8.15
N LEU A 137 -12.63 -1.16 8.56
CA LEU A 137 -12.25 -2.52 8.12
C LEU A 137 -13.20 -3.56 8.72
N GLU A 138 -13.70 -4.45 7.86
CA GLU A 138 -14.57 -5.54 8.27
C GLU A 138 -13.77 -6.63 8.98
N ASN A 139 -14.27 -7.13 10.11
CA ASN A 139 -13.66 -8.22 10.88
C ASN A 139 -12.16 -8.05 11.16
N LYS A 140 -11.72 -6.83 11.49
CA LYS A 140 -10.31 -6.47 11.75
C LYS A 140 -9.56 -7.43 12.68
N GLU A 141 -10.23 -7.96 13.71
CA GLU A 141 -9.63 -8.92 14.65
C GLU A 141 -9.27 -10.25 13.97
N MET A 142 -10.13 -10.72 13.06
CA MET A 142 -9.88 -11.91 12.25
C MET A 142 -8.78 -11.65 11.23
N LEU A 143 -8.83 -10.52 10.52
CA LEU A 143 -7.78 -10.13 9.58
C LEU A 143 -6.41 -10.06 10.25
N TRP A 144 -6.31 -9.45 11.45
CA TRP A 144 -5.05 -9.37 12.21
C TRP A 144 -4.54 -10.75 12.62
N SER A 145 -5.44 -11.62 13.07
CA SER A 145 -5.09 -13.01 13.38
C SER A 145 -4.59 -13.75 12.15
N GLU A 146 -5.23 -13.60 10.99
CA GLU A 146 -4.83 -14.26 9.74
C GLU A 146 -3.49 -13.74 9.22
N LEU A 147 -3.25 -12.43 9.27
CA LEU A 147 -1.97 -11.85 8.90
C LEU A 147 -0.83 -12.37 9.79
N LYS A 148 -1.04 -12.43 11.11
CA LYS A 148 -0.02 -12.95 12.05
C LYS A 148 0.26 -14.44 11.88
N ASN A 149 -0.77 -15.26 11.66
CA ASN A 149 -0.64 -16.71 11.73
C ASN A 149 -0.41 -17.40 10.38
N SER A 150 -0.65 -16.71 9.26
CA SER A 150 -0.40 -17.28 7.93
C SER A 150 1.09 -17.26 7.56
N LYS A 151 1.48 -18.08 6.59
CA LYS A 151 2.84 -18.11 6.04
C LYS A 151 3.28 -16.71 5.55
N ASN A 152 4.56 -16.37 5.73
CA ASN A 152 5.18 -15.20 5.09
C ASN A 152 5.80 -15.53 3.74
N TYR A 153 6.00 -14.47 2.98
CA TYR A 153 6.54 -14.48 1.63
C TYR A 153 7.78 -13.59 1.59
N TYR A 154 8.67 -13.88 0.65
CA TYR A 154 9.83 -13.07 0.35
C TYR A 154 9.94 -12.93 -1.17
N LEU A 155 10.53 -11.83 -1.64
CA LEU A 155 10.94 -11.68 -3.03
C LEU A 155 12.44 -11.44 -3.03
N HIS A 156 13.19 -12.38 -3.61
CA HIS A 156 14.64 -12.35 -3.63
C HIS A 156 15.16 -11.00 -4.14
N ASN A 157 16.17 -10.44 -3.47
CA ASN A 157 16.74 -9.11 -3.70
C ASN A 157 15.86 -7.89 -3.39
N LEU A 158 14.61 -8.08 -2.94
CA LEU A 158 13.74 -6.97 -2.54
C LEU A 158 13.58 -6.90 -1.01
N PHE A 159 13.12 -7.99 -0.40
CA PHE A 159 12.91 -8.11 1.04
C PHE A 159 12.84 -9.60 1.42
N ASP A 160 13.03 -9.89 2.71
CA ASP A 160 12.95 -11.25 3.27
C ASP A 160 11.66 -11.47 4.07
N ASP A 161 11.42 -12.71 4.49
CA ASP A 161 10.21 -13.09 5.22
C ASP A 161 10.16 -12.49 6.64
N ASN A 162 11.30 -12.11 7.20
CA ASN A 162 11.38 -11.45 8.49
C ASN A 162 10.96 -9.98 8.42
N ASP A 163 11.29 -9.25 7.36
CA ASP A 163 10.82 -7.88 7.16
C ASP A 163 9.29 -7.78 7.22
N LEU A 164 8.60 -8.72 6.56
CA LEU A 164 7.14 -8.76 6.53
C LEU A 164 6.55 -9.10 7.91
N SER A 165 7.17 -10.01 8.66
CA SER A 165 6.79 -10.26 10.07
C SER A 165 6.86 -8.99 10.90
N ILE A 166 7.99 -8.27 10.82
CA ILE A 166 8.22 -7.06 11.62
C ILE A 166 7.19 -6.00 11.28
N LEU A 167 6.91 -5.79 9.98
CA LEU A 167 5.85 -4.86 9.56
C LEU A 167 4.49 -5.23 10.16
N ILE A 168 4.08 -6.49 10.06
CA ILE A 168 2.77 -6.95 10.54
C ILE A 168 2.66 -6.79 12.06
N ASP A 169 3.70 -7.17 12.80
CA ASP A 169 3.73 -7.00 14.26
C ASP A 169 3.71 -5.53 14.66
N GLU A 170 4.52 -4.68 14.03
CA GLU A 170 4.55 -3.24 14.30
C GLU A 170 3.22 -2.56 13.97
N MET A 171 2.59 -2.91 12.85
CA MET A 171 1.26 -2.42 12.50
C MET A 171 0.24 -2.78 13.59
N ILE A 172 0.17 -4.05 13.98
CA ILE A 172 -0.90 -4.56 14.85
C ILE A 172 -0.68 -4.14 16.30
N ASP A 173 0.54 -4.32 16.82
CA ASP A 173 0.83 -4.21 18.25
C ASP A 173 1.20 -2.78 18.66
N ASN A 174 1.58 -1.92 17.71
CA ASN A 174 2.00 -0.55 17.99
C ASN A 174 1.17 0.49 17.21
N MET A 175 1.21 0.48 15.88
CA MET A 175 0.64 1.58 15.08
C MET A 175 -0.89 1.68 15.16
N TYR A 176 -1.58 0.55 15.14
CA TYR A 176 -3.05 0.48 15.18
C TYR A 176 -3.59 -0.01 16.52
N TYR A 177 -2.72 -0.34 17.47
CA TYR A 177 -3.14 -0.74 18.81
C TYR A 177 -3.87 0.42 19.50
N ASN A 178 -5.15 0.20 19.84
CA ASN A 178 -6.05 1.21 20.42
C ASN A 178 -6.20 2.51 19.60
N ARG A 179 -5.83 2.50 18.31
CA ARG A 179 -5.99 3.67 17.44
C ARG A 179 -7.48 3.95 17.22
N LYS A 180 -7.84 5.24 17.25
CA LYS A 180 -9.21 5.73 17.06
C LYS A 180 -9.21 6.97 16.18
N SER A 181 -10.28 7.14 15.41
CA SER A 181 -10.53 8.37 14.66
C SER A 181 -10.92 9.52 15.59
N ASN A 182 -10.69 10.74 15.14
CA ASN A 182 -11.21 11.94 15.77
C ASN A 182 -12.45 12.42 15.00
N PRO A 183 -13.66 12.26 15.56
CA PRO A 183 -14.89 12.65 14.87
C PRO A 183 -14.99 14.17 14.64
N ASN A 184 -14.23 14.96 15.39
CA ASN A 184 -14.20 16.42 15.28
C ASN A 184 -13.02 16.94 14.43
N HIS A 185 -12.28 16.05 13.76
CA HIS A 185 -11.22 16.48 12.85
C HIS A 185 -11.79 17.27 11.69
N GLU A 186 -11.25 18.46 11.46
CA GLU A 186 -11.61 19.34 10.36
C GLU A 186 -10.61 19.15 9.22
N PHE A 187 -11.07 18.58 8.11
CA PHE A 187 -10.24 18.36 6.93
C PHE A 187 -9.99 19.66 6.18
N LYS A 188 -8.73 19.91 5.81
CA LYS A 188 -8.30 21.16 5.17
C LYS A 188 -7.79 20.99 3.74
N VAL A 189 -7.21 19.83 3.44
CA VAL A 189 -6.53 19.53 2.18
C VAL A 189 -7.15 18.33 1.48
N VAL A 190 -7.33 17.22 2.19
CA VAL A 190 -7.94 15.99 1.65
C VAL A 190 -9.01 15.48 2.60
N THR A 191 -10.19 15.18 2.08
CA THR A 191 -11.31 14.66 2.89
C THR A 191 -11.39 13.15 2.85
N SER A 192 -12.14 12.54 3.78
CA SER A 192 -12.49 11.11 3.70
C SER A 192 -13.22 10.76 2.40
N THR A 193 -14.06 11.67 1.87
CA THR A 193 -14.78 11.44 0.61
C THR A 193 -13.82 11.36 -0.57
N ASP A 194 -12.79 12.22 -0.63
CA ASP A 194 -11.76 12.17 -1.68
C ASP A 194 -11.01 10.84 -1.65
N MET A 195 -10.71 10.33 -0.44
CA MET A 195 -10.03 9.05 -0.27
C MET A 195 -10.90 7.86 -0.68
N LEU A 196 -12.18 7.86 -0.32
CA LEU A 196 -13.10 6.78 -0.71
C LEU A 196 -13.29 6.76 -2.24
N ASP A 197 -13.47 7.91 -2.88
CA ASP A 197 -13.49 8.01 -4.35
C ASP A 197 -12.17 7.52 -4.98
N PHE A 198 -11.02 7.81 -4.35
CA PHE A 198 -9.74 7.27 -4.80
C PHE A 198 -9.69 5.74 -4.70
N ILE A 199 -10.10 5.16 -3.57
CA ILE A 199 -10.15 3.71 -3.38
C ILE A 199 -11.06 3.07 -4.44
N ASP A 200 -12.25 3.61 -4.69
CA ASP A 200 -13.18 3.07 -5.69
C ASP A 200 -12.59 3.12 -7.11
N LYS A 201 -11.93 4.22 -7.47
CA LYS A 201 -11.22 4.33 -8.76
C LYS A 201 -10.08 3.32 -8.88
N MET A 202 -9.34 3.08 -7.80
CA MET A 202 -8.27 2.08 -7.78
C MET A 202 -8.81 0.67 -7.93
N VAL A 203 -9.88 0.32 -7.20
CA VAL A 203 -10.56 -0.97 -7.33
C VAL A 203 -11.05 -1.17 -8.77
N SER A 204 -11.63 -0.14 -9.39
CA SER A 204 -12.10 -0.20 -10.79
C SER A 204 -10.94 -0.35 -11.79
N LYS A 205 -9.86 0.43 -11.66
CA LYS A 205 -8.67 0.33 -12.51
C LYS A 205 -8.02 -1.04 -12.40
N ILE A 206 -7.84 -1.57 -11.19
CA ILE A 206 -7.22 -2.87 -10.97
C ILE A 206 -8.11 -4.00 -11.48
N SER A 207 -9.42 -3.97 -11.21
CA SER A 207 -10.35 -5.00 -11.67
C SER A 207 -10.48 -5.06 -13.19
N SER A 208 -10.26 -3.95 -13.88
CA SER A 208 -10.25 -3.87 -15.35
C SER A 208 -8.88 -4.15 -15.97
N SER A 209 -7.81 -4.16 -15.17
CA SER A 209 -6.48 -4.50 -15.64
C SER A 209 -6.35 -6.00 -15.89
N GLU A 210 -5.74 -6.38 -17.01
CA GLU A 210 -5.36 -7.77 -17.25
C GLU A 210 -4.07 -8.10 -16.48
N PHE A 211 -4.14 -8.14 -15.14
CA PHE A 211 -3.05 -8.75 -14.38
C PHE A 211 -2.99 -10.24 -14.74
N ARG A 212 -1.93 -10.63 -15.46
CA ARG A 212 -1.68 -12.01 -15.88
C ARG A 212 -0.31 -12.43 -15.36
N VAL A 213 -0.33 -13.18 -14.28
CA VAL A 213 0.78 -14.00 -13.78
C VAL A 213 0.48 -15.40 -14.33
N GLN A 214 1.30 -15.87 -15.26
CA GLN A 214 1.18 -17.18 -15.90
C GLN A 214 1.44 -18.27 -14.85
N ALA A 215 0.37 -18.94 -14.44
CA ALA A 215 0.43 -20.12 -13.58
C ALA A 215 1.06 -21.33 -14.26
#